data_AF-A0A453RVE8-F1
#
_entry.id   AF-A0A453RVE8-F1
#
_cell.length_a   1.000
_cell.length_b   1.000
_cell.length_c   1.000
_cell.angle_alpha   90.00
_cell.angle_beta   90.00
_cell.angle_gamma   90.00
#
_symmetry.space_group_name_H-M   'P 1'
#
loop_
_entity.id
_entity.type
_entity.pdbx_description
1 polymer ?
#
loop_
_entity_poly.entity_id
_entity_poly.type
_entity_poly.pdbx_seq_one_letter_code
_entity_poly.pdbx_strand_id
1 'polypeptide(L)' 'WKAWLMTKTGRLALVKSVLCVIPVHQLLAFAPPKKTIKQLEKIQRELLWAGRAAANGGHCHVNWDRVCHPVE' A
#
# COMPACT_ATOMS: atom_id res chain seq x y z
N TRP A 1 -0.27 13.98 7.23
CA TRP A 1 -0.28 13.77 5.77
C TRP A 1 -1.73 13.68 5.28
N LYS A 2 -2.25 14.69 4.56
CA LYS A 2 -3.63 14.66 4.03
C LYS A 2 -3.61 14.04 2.63
N ALA A 3 -3.77 12.72 2.57
CA ALA A 3 -3.74 11.96 1.32
C ALA A 3 -4.82 12.38 0.30
N TRP A 4 -5.95 12.90 0.77
CA TRP A 4 -7.04 13.40 -0.08
C TRP A 4 -6.65 14.65 -0.86
N LEU A 5 -5.70 15.45 -0.34
CA LEU A 5 -5.25 16.69 -0.98
C LEU A 5 -4.20 16.47 -2.07
N MET A 6 -3.75 15.23 -2.28
CA MET A 6 -2.64 14.92 -3.18
C MET A 6 -3.12 14.36 -4.52
N THR A 7 -2.42 14.74 -5.59
CA THR A 7 -2.61 14.14 -6.92
C THR A 7 -2.27 12.65 -6.89
N LYS A 8 -2.82 11.87 -7.85
CA LYS A 8 -2.56 10.43 -7.96
C LYS A 8 -1.06 10.11 -8.02
N THR A 9 -0.28 10.94 -8.72
CA THR A 9 1.18 10.87 -8.79
C THR A 9 1.85 11.15 -7.45
N GLY A 10 1.41 12.17 -6.72
CA GLY A 10 1.91 12.48 -5.37
C GLY A 10 1.64 11.34 -4.38
N ARG A 11 0.46 10.70 -4.47
CA ARG A 11 0.13 9.52 -3.66
C ARG A 11 1.00 8.33 -4.01
N LEU A 12 1.29 8.10 -5.29
CA LEU A 12 2.21 7.03 -5.72
C LEU A 12 3.63 7.26 -5.20
N ALA A 13 4.14 8.49 -5.29
CA ALA A 13 5.46 8.84 -4.76
C ALA A 13 5.53 8.63 -3.24
N LEU A 14 4.47 8.97 -2.51
CA LEU A 14 4.37 8.76 -1.07
C LEU A 14 4.33 7.26 -0.71
N VAL A 15 3.56 6.45 -1.44
CA VAL A 15 3.54 4.99 -1.26
C VAL A 15 4.94 4.41 -1.49
N LYS A 16 5.64 4.82 -2.55
CA LYS A 16 6.98 4.30 -2.86
C LYS A 16 8.06 4.78 -1.87
N SER A 17 8.00 6.01 -1.40
CA SER A 17 9.03 6.57 -0.50
C SER A 17 8.83 6.18 0.96
N VAL A 18 7.59 6.19 1.47
CA VAL A 18 7.30 5.95 2.88
C VAL A 18 6.92 4.49 3.11
N LEU A 19 5.98 3.98 2.31
CA LEU A 19 5.40 2.66 2.57
C LEU A 19 6.23 1.50 2.02
N CYS A 20 7.22 1.72 1.15
CA CYS A 20 8.20 0.68 0.80
C CYS A 20 9.36 0.61 1.79
N VAL A 21 9.73 1.71 2.47
CA VAL A 21 10.83 1.71 3.43
C VAL A 21 10.46 1.01 4.74
N ILE A 22 9.22 1.19 5.23
CA ILE A 22 8.72 0.54 6.45
C ILE A 22 8.81 -1.01 6.38
N PRO A 23 8.25 -1.70 5.38
CA PRO A 23 8.32 -3.15 5.28
C PRO A 23 9.73 -3.63 5.00
N VAL A 24 10.53 -2.91 4.21
CA VAL A 24 11.93 -3.26 3.94
C VAL A 24 12.74 -3.23 5.24
N HIS A 25 12.57 -2.18 6.05
CA HIS A 25 13.24 -2.09 7.34
C HIS A 25 12.75 -3.15 8.33
N GLN A 26 11.45 -3.42 8.36
CA GLN A 26 10.89 -4.47 9.20
C GLN A 26 11.39 -5.86 8.80
N LEU A 27 11.43 -6.17 7.50
CA LEU A 27 11.97 -7.44 6.95
C LEU A 27 13.47 -7.60 7.20
N LEU A 28 14.22 -6.51 7.21
CA LEU A 28 15.65 -6.52 7.51
C LEU A 28 15.92 -6.80 9.00
N ALA A 29 15.06 -6.30 9.89
CA ALA A 29 15.22 -6.46 11.33
C ALA A 29 14.61 -7.78 11.87
N PHE A 30 13.46 -8.21 11.35
CA PHE A 30 12.71 -9.38 11.79
C PHE A 30 11.90 -9.98 10.64
N ALA A 31 11.58 -11.28 10.65
CA ALA A 31 10.58 -11.82 9.74
C ALA A 31 9.17 -11.42 10.23
N PRO A 32 8.48 -10.43 9.62
CA PRO A 32 7.20 -9.98 10.14
C PRO A 32 6.13 -11.04 9.82
N PRO A 33 5.17 -11.28 10.72
CA PRO A 33 4.10 -12.22 10.48
C PRO A 33 3.27 -11.78 9.25
N LYS A 34 2.84 -12.75 8.44
CA LYS A 34 2.09 -12.52 7.18
C LYS A 34 0.88 -11.58 7.34
N LYS A 35 0.27 -11.56 8.53
CA LYS A 35 -0.84 -10.67 8.88
C LYS A 35 -0.43 -9.20 8.82
N THR A 36 0.75 -8.85 9.33
CA THR A 36 1.27 -7.48 9.34
C THR A 36 1.55 -6.97 7.93
N ILE A 37 2.15 -7.83 7.07
CA ILE A 37 2.38 -7.52 5.66
C ILE A 37 1.02 -7.23 4.97
N LYS A 38 0.02 -8.11 5.15
CA LYS A 38 -1.32 -7.90 4.57
C LYS A 38 -2.00 -6.60 5.03
N GLN A 39 -1.82 -6.21 6.29
CA GLN A 39 -2.35 -4.93 6.80
C GLN A 39 -1.64 -3.73 6.16
N LEU A 40 -0.32 -3.82 6.01
CA LEU A 40 0.45 -2.74 5.39
C LEU A 40 0.09 -2.56 3.91
N GLU A 41 -0.01 -3.66 3.17
CA GLU A 41 -0.50 -3.61 1.78
C GLU A 41 -1.91 -3.01 1.70
N LYS A 42 -2.79 -3.32 2.66
CA LYS A 42 -4.12 -2.71 2.72
C LYS A 42 -4.02 -1.19 2.85
N ILE A 43 -3.18 -0.69 3.76
CA ILE A 43 -2.97 0.76 3.92
C ILE A 43 -2.40 1.39 2.66
N GLN A 44 -1.42 0.75 2.01
CA GLN A 44 -0.87 1.21 0.72
C GLN A 44 -1.95 1.34 -0.35
N ARG A 45 -2.82 0.33 -0.45
CA ARG A 45 -3.94 0.31 -1.40
C ARG A 45 -4.92 1.44 -1.15
N GLU A 46 -5.34 1.60 0.10
CA GLU A 46 -6.30 2.63 0.50
C GLU A 46 -5.75 4.03 0.24
N LEU A 47 -4.46 4.23 0.52
CA LEU A 47 -3.76 5.48 0.24
C LEU A 47 -3.66 5.78 -1.25
N LEU A 48 -3.27 4.80 -2.06
CA LEU A 48 -3.07 4.98 -3.51
C LEU A 48 -4.40 5.29 -4.22
N TRP A 49 -5.43 4.48 -3.95
CA TRP A 49 -6.67 4.45 -4.71
C TRP A 49 -7.79 5.32 -4.13
N ALA A 50 -7.92 5.37 -2.80
CA ALA A 50 -8.96 6.17 -2.16
C ALA A 50 -8.46 7.52 -1.63
N GLY A 51 -7.14 7.67 -1.39
CA GLY A 51 -6.60 8.89 -0.79
C GLY A 51 -7.12 9.14 0.64
N ARG A 52 -7.60 8.09 1.31
CA ARG A 52 -8.17 8.10 2.68
C ARG A 52 -7.84 6.79 3.37
N ALA A 53 -7.88 6.79 4.70
CA ALA A 53 -7.49 5.65 5.56
C ALA A 53 -8.45 4.43 5.51
N ALA A 54 -9.50 4.48 4.70
CA ALA A 54 -10.42 3.36 4.51
C ALA A 54 -10.99 3.44 3.09
N ALA A 55 -10.66 2.47 2.24
CA ALA A 55 -11.25 2.35 0.92
C ALA A 55 -12.35 1.29 0.96
N ASN A 56 -13.57 1.68 0.62
CA ASN A 56 -14.64 0.72 0.35
C ASN A 56 -14.37 0.05 -1.00
N GLY A 57 -14.66 -1.24 -1.12
CA GLY A 57 -14.17 -2.15 -2.16
C GLY A 57 -14.33 -1.73 -3.63
N GLY A 58 -15.13 -0.70 -3.93
CA GLY A 58 -15.28 -0.13 -5.28
C GLY A 58 -14.21 0.90 -5.70
N HIS A 59 -13.28 1.29 -4.83
CA HIS A 59 -12.26 2.29 -5.17
C HIS A 59 -10.99 1.74 -5.83
N CYS A 60 -10.75 0.42 -5.79
CA CYS A 60 -9.58 -0.19 -6.43
C CYS A 60 -9.88 -0.55 -7.89
N HIS A 61 -9.19 0.08 -8.83
CA HIS A 61 -9.36 -0.15 -10.27
C HIS A 61 -8.58 -1.38 -10.78
N VAL A 62 -7.86 -2.08 -9.90
CA VAL A 62 -6.93 -3.16 -10.23
C VAL A 62 -7.18 -4.35 -9.30
N ASN A 63 -7.22 -5.55 -9.88
CA ASN A 63 -7.30 -6.78 -9.11
C ASN A 63 -5.96 -7.04 -8.40
N TRP A 64 -5.93 -6.84 -7.09
CA TRP A 64 -4.73 -6.96 -6.28
C TRP A 64 -4.26 -8.39 -6.06
N ASP A 65 -5.19 -9.35 -6.04
CA ASP A 65 -4.81 -10.75 -6.02
C ASP A 65 -3.93 -11.05 -7.24
N ARG A 66 -4.35 -10.54 -8.42
CA ARG A 66 -3.58 -10.65 -9.67
C ARG A 66 -2.23 -9.95 -9.66
N VAL A 67 -2.10 -8.81 -8.99
CA VAL A 67 -0.85 -8.02 -8.94
C VAL A 67 0.15 -8.59 -7.93
N CYS A 68 -0.35 -9.18 -6.84
CA CYS A 68 0.48 -9.78 -5.79
C CYS A 68 0.90 -11.23 -6.11
N HIS A 69 0.39 -11.83 -7.19
CA HIS A 69 0.92 -13.10 -7.66
C HIS A 69 2.35 -12.91 -8.18
N PRO A 70 3.30 -13.79 -7.82
CA PRO A 70 4.62 -13.77 -8.40
C PRO A 70 4.48 -13.94 -9.92
N VAL A 71 5.15 -13.06 -10.67
CA VAL A 71 5.22 -13.19 -12.13
C VAL A 71 6.17 -14.35 -12.40
N GLU A 72 5.61 -15.49 -12.83
CA GLU A 72 6.36 -16.56 -13.48
C GLU A 72 6.81 -16.15 -14.89
#